data_AF-A0A379V0Y4-F1
#
_entry.id   AF-A0A379V0Y4-F1
#
_cell.length_a   1.000
_cell.length_b   1.000
_cell.length_c   1.000
_cell.angle_alpha   90.00
_cell.angle_beta   90.00
_cell.angle_gamma   90.00
#
_symmetry.space_group_name_H-M   'P 1'
#
loop_
_entity.id
_entity.type
_entity.pdbx_description
1 polymer ?
#
loop_
_entity_poly.entity_id
_entity_poly.type
_entity_poly.pdbx_seq_one_letter_code
_entity_poly.pdbx_strand_id
1 'polypeptide(L)'
;MICCCWRFGCINRGANNQKQVTHAVILAHGYATASSIANVANRLLKNTIFESFDMPLDVTPEAIAQQVMRYLEEHPLASGLMILVDMGSLKAIHRHFDRALSTPVTIINNVSTSMALYVGERILQGHFIEEIARDIARDVPVEYQLYWPKSNKPRAILTTCATGIGVATNLCALLSASIPQALEIDVVACDYAMLANNKTQEPVFMRYDVLAIVGTLDPHIASVPWISLDSLISGEGNHYLMRLFGSLTTPEQVAEINNLLLKNFSLRRVIESVTILDTSKVINHVEQFLLRYEHLAGVTVSNERKVALYVHISCLIERLIPPCRYYCLEWATVSGTGTESATGSV
;
A
#
# COMPACT_ATOMS: atom_id res chain seq x y z
N MET A 1 66.90 -70.59 -36.55
CA MET A 1 65.87 -69.54 -36.41
C MET A 1 64.74 -70.11 -35.58
N ILE A 2 64.56 -69.59 -34.37
CA ILE A 2 63.53 -70.01 -33.41
C ILE A 2 62.50 -68.89 -33.35
N CYS A 3 61.20 -69.21 -33.40
CA CYS A 3 60.20 -68.36 -32.77
C CYS A 3 59.08 -69.23 -32.20
N CYS A 4 58.90 -69.12 -30.89
CA CYS A 4 57.95 -69.85 -30.06
C CYS A 4 57.07 -68.83 -29.33
N CYS A 5 55.82 -69.23 -29.13
CA CYS A 5 54.72 -68.55 -28.46
C CYS A 5 55.10 -67.81 -27.17
N TRP A 6 54.73 -66.53 -27.02
CA TRP A 6 54.58 -65.90 -25.71
C TRP A 6 53.26 -65.12 -25.59
N ARG A 7 52.69 -65.32 -24.41
CA ARG A 7 51.35 -65.06 -23.92
C ARG A 7 51.37 -63.69 -23.25
N PHE A 8 50.65 -62.70 -23.78
CA PHE A 8 50.41 -61.45 -23.05
C PHE A 8 49.08 -61.53 -22.32
N GLY A 9 49.16 -61.77 -21.01
CA GLY A 9 48.05 -61.52 -20.10
C GLY A 9 47.87 -60.03 -19.92
N CYS A 10 46.70 -59.50 -20.27
CA CYS A 10 46.23 -58.24 -19.71
C CYS A 10 45.48 -58.57 -18.42
N ILE A 11 46.18 -58.26 -17.33
CA ILE A 11 45.73 -58.33 -15.95
C ILE A 11 44.39 -57.60 -15.83
N ASN A 12 43.41 -58.34 -15.34
CA ASN A 12 42.14 -57.87 -14.81
C ASN A 12 42.44 -56.93 -13.63
N ARG A 13 42.73 -55.66 -13.88
CA ARG A 13 42.68 -54.63 -12.84
C ARG A 13 41.21 -54.32 -12.64
N GLY A 14 40.61 -54.99 -11.66
CA GLY A 14 39.28 -54.64 -11.18
C GLY A 14 39.17 -53.14 -11.05
N ALA A 15 38.07 -52.59 -11.57
CA ALA A 15 37.68 -51.22 -11.31
C ALA A 15 37.68 -51.06 -9.78
N ASN A 16 38.73 -50.45 -9.28
CA ASN A 16 38.87 -50.16 -7.87
C ASN A 16 37.72 -49.18 -7.62
N ASN A 17 36.69 -49.65 -6.93
CA ASN A 17 35.55 -48.86 -6.51
C ASN A 17 36.02 -47.94 -5.37
N GLN A 18 37.03 -47.11 -5.66
CA GLN A 18 37.51 -46.06 -4.77
C GLN A 18 36.38 -45.07 -4.71
N LYS A 19 35.59 -45.19 -3.65
CA LYS A 19 34.51 -44.29 -3.31
C LYS A 19 35.05 -42.87 -3.41
N GLN A 20 34.55 -42.12 -4.38
CA GLN A 20 35.01 -40.77 -4.66
C GLN A 20 34.77 -39.91 -3.41
N VAL A 21 35.84 -39.42 -2.79
CA VAL A 21 35.75 -38.58 -1.60
C VAL A 21 35.73 -37.13 -2.06
N THR A 22 34.54 -36.53 -2.06
CA THR A 22 34.36 -35.10 -2.34
C THR A 22 34.24 -34.37 -1.01
N HIS A 23 35.13 -33.42 -0.78
CA HIS A 23 35.05 -32.53 0.38
C HIS A 23 34.24 -31.28 0.04
N ALA A 24 33.53 -30.73 1.02
CA ALA A 24 32.82 -29.48 0.85
C ALA A 24 33.10 -28.54 2.02
N VAL A 25 33.27 -27.26 1.71
CA VAL A 25 33.54 -26.21 2.69
C VAL A 25 32.57 -25.05 2.46
N ILE A 26 32.10 -24.45 3.54
CA ILE A 26 31.26 -23.25 3.51
C ILE A 26 32.08 -22.08 4.05
N LEU A 27 32.13 -20.99 3.29
CA LEU A 27 32.78 -19.74 3.69
C LEU A 27 31.73 -18.64 3.68
N ALA A 28 31.68 -17.85 4.74
CA ALA A 28 30.76 -16.73 4.80
C ALA A 28 31.28 -15.62 5.69
N HIS A 29 30.85 -14.40 5.42
CA HIS A 29 31.11 -13.27 6.28
C HIS A 29 30.31 -13.37 7.58
N GLY A 30 30.87 -12.77 8.63
CA GLY A 30 30.30 -12.78 9.96
C GLY A 30 30.91 -13.87 10.84
N TYR A 31 30.45 -13.94 12.09
CA TYR A 31 31.05 -14.77 13.13
C TYR A 31 30.53 -16.21 13.18
N ALA A 32 29.39 -16.50 12.54
CA ALA A 32 28.71 -17.79 12.68
C ALA A 32 27.83 -18.17 11.48
N THR A 33 27.96 -17.49 10.35
CA THR A 33 27.10 -17.72 9.18
C THR A 33 27.45 -19.06 8.52
N ALA A 34 28.74 -19.30 8.26
CA ALA A 34 29.21 -20.54 7.66
C ALA A 34 29.01 -21.71 8.62
N SER A 35 29.39 -21.54 9.89
CA SER A 35 29.22 -22.58 10.91
C SER A 35 27.76 -22.95 11.13
N SER A 36 26.85 -21.97 11.14
CA SER A 36 25.41 -22.22 11.29
C SER A 36 24.87 -23.05 10.12
N ILE A 37 25.17 -22.65 8.88
CA ILE A 37 24.71 -23.38 7.68
C ILE A 37 25.28 -24.80 7.66
N ALA A 38 26.59 -24.97 7.90
CA ALA A 38 27.24 -26.28 7.90
C ALA A 38 26.66 -27.21 8.97
N ASN A 39 26.45 -26.71 10.20
CA ASN A 39 25.86 -27.49 11.28
C ASN A 39 24.42 -27.92 10.95
N VAL A 40 23.59 -27.04 10.38
CA VAL A 40 22.22 -27.39 9.98
C VAL A 40 22.23 -28.41 8.84
N ALA A 41 23.03 -28.19 7.79
CA ALA A 41 23.12 -29.08 6.65
C ALA A 41 23.62 -30.48 7.05
N ASN A 42 24.71 -30.57 7.80
CA ASN A 42 25.28 -31.84 8.27
C ASN A 42 24.28 -32.63 9.15
N ARG A 43 23.54 -31.93 10.04
CA ARG A 43 22.52 -32.58 10.88
C ARG A 43 21.36 -33.14 10.07
N LEU A 44 20.86 -32.39 9.09
CA LEU A 44 19.74 -32.81 8.24
C LEU A 44 20.15 -33.96 7.29
N LEU A 45 21.38 -33.92 6.77
CA LEU A 45 21.95 -34.99 5.94
C LEU A 45 22.44 -36.19 6.76
N LYS A 46 22.45 -36.08 8.10
CA LYS A 46 22.94 -37.09 9.05
C LYS A 46 24.37 -37.56 8.75
N ASN A 47 25.18 -36.66 8.19
CA ASN A 47 26.57 -36.93 7.82
C ASN A 47 27.39 -35.64 7.90
N THR A 48 28.67 -35.73 8.26
CA THR A 48 29.60 -34.60 8.34
C THR A 48 30.26 -34.39 6.99
N ILE A 49 29.62 -33.61 6.13
CA ILE A 49 30.07 -33.34 4.75
C ILE A 49 30.76 -31.98 4.65
N PHE A 50 30.21 -30.98 5.35
CA PHE A 50 30.66 -29.60 5.29
C PHE A 50 31.55 -29.23 6.47
N GLU A 51 32.74 -28.70 6.17
CA GLU A 51 33.52 -27.88 7.10
C GLU A 51 33.16 -26.39 6.92
N SER A 52 33.36 -25.55 7.93
CA SER A 52 32.98 -24.13 7.88
C SER A 52 34.10 -23.19 8.26
N PHE A 53 34.25 -22.11 7.49
CA PHE A 53 35.17 -21.01 7.79
C PHE A 53 34.40 -19.69 7.83
N ASP A 54 34.22 -19.16 9.03
CA ASP A 54 33.63 -17.84 9.26
C ASP A 54 34.68 -16.75 9.08
N MET A 55 34.32 -15.68 8.37
CA MET A 55 35.16 -14.51 8.15
C MET A 55 34.57 -13.29 8.85
N PRO A 56 34.95 -13.05 10.13
CA PRO A 56 34.72 -11.77 10.79
C PRO A 56 35.21 -10.58 9.96
N LEU A 57 34.64 -9.39 10.18
CA LEU A 57 34.95 -8.19 9.39
C LEU A 57 36.41 -7.71 9.55
N ASP A 58 37.07 -8.12 10.63
CA ASP A 58 38.47 -7.84 10.94
C ASP A 58 39.45 -8.86 10.32
N VAL A 59 38.94 -9.92 9.69
CA VAL A 59 39.75 -10.97 9.04
C VAL A 59 39.80 -10.74 7.53
N THR A 60 41.00 -10.88 6.94
CA THR A 60 41.17 -10.71 5.50
C THR A 60 40.90 -12.00 4.72
N PRO A 61 40.52 -11.92 3.43
CA PRO A 61 40.33 -13.09 2.58
C PRO A 61 41.58 -13.99 2.48
N GLU A 62 42.78 -13.41 2.52
CA GLU A 62 44.06 -14.15 2.49
C GLU A 62 44.19 -15.09 3.69
N ALA A 63 43.78 -14.64 4.88
CA ALA A 63 43.83 -15.47 6.08
C ALA A 63 42.88 -16.68 5.97
N ILE A 64 41.68 -16.48 5.42
CA ILE A 64 40.73 -17.57 5.17
C ILE A 64 41.25 -18.52 4.07
N ALA A 65 41.87 -17.98 3.02
CA ALA A 65 42.48 -18.78 1.96
C ALA A 65 43.54 -19.74 2.52
N GLN A 66 44.38 -19.27 3.45
CA GLN A 66 45.38 -20.10 4.12
C GLN A 66 44.74 -21.22 4.97
N GLN A 67 43.61 -20.95 5.64
CA GLN A 67 42.89 -21.98 6.39
C GLN A 67 42.31 -23.07 5.47
N VAL A 68 41.73 -22.68 4.34
CA VAL A 68 41.23 -23.62 3.33
C VAL A 68 42.35 -24.46 2.74
N MET A 69 43.51 -23.85 2.45
CA MET A 69 44.68 -24.57 1.94
C MET A 69 45.21 -25.59 2.95
N ARG A 70 45.28 -25.22 4.24
CA ARG A 70 45.67 -26.15 5.30
C ARG A 70 44.70 -27.33 5.40
N TYR A 71 43.40 -27.06 5.31
CA TYR A 71 42.38 -28.10 5.29
C TYR A 71 42.55 -29.07 4.11
N LEU A 72 42.89 -28.56 2.92
CA LEU A 72 43.18 -29.39 1.75
C LEU A 72 44.42 -30.29 1.96
N GLU A 73 45.47 -29.77 2.60
CA GLU A 73 46.69 -30.54 2.90
C GLU A 73 46.45 -31.68 3.89
N GLU A 74 45.53 -31.48 4.84
CA GLU A 74 45.10 -32.51 5.79
C GLU A 74 44.25 -33.62 5.12
N HIS A 75 43.72 -33.37 3.92
CA HIS A 75 42.83 -34.28 3.19
C HIS A 75 43.34 -34.62 1.76
N PRO A 76 44.53 -35.24 1.61
CA PRO A 76 45.17 -35.46 0.31
C PRO A 76 44.47 -36.49 -0.60
N LEU A 77 43.52 -37.26 -0.06
CA LEU A 77 42.73 -38.24 -0.82
C LEU A 77 41.47 -37.63 -1.46
N ALA A 78 41.25 -36.31 -1.30
CA ALA A 78 40.13 -35.60 -1.87
C ALA A 78 40.18 -35.63 -3.40
N SER A 79 39.15 -36.21 -4.01
CA SER A 79 38.95 -36.23 -5.46
C SER A 79 38.43 -34.89 -6.02
N GLY A 80 37.89 -34.04 -5.16
CA GLY A 80 37.34 -32.72 -5.50
C GLY A 80 36.99 -31.93 -4.25
N LEU A 81 37.04 -30.59 -4.35
CA LEU A 81 36.59 -29.66 -3.31
C LEU A 81 35.46 -28.77 -3.83
N MET A 82 34.36 -28.73 -3.09
CA MET A 82 33.28 -27.76 -3.30
C MET A 82 33.37 -26.64 -2.27
N ILE A 83 33.48 -25.40 -2.73
CA ILE A 83 33.54 -24.19 -1.91
C ILE A 83 32.22 -23.44 -2.10
N LEU A 84 31.40 -23.36 -1.05
CA LEU A 84 30.16 -22.58 -1.05
C LEU A 84 30.43 -21.24 -0.36
N VAL A 85 30.17 -20.13 -1.05
CA VAL A 85 30.42 -18.78 -0.52
C VAL A 85 29.15 -17.92 -0.49
N ASP A 86 29.06 -17.01 0.47
CA ASP A 86 27.94 -16.06 0.58
C ASP A 86 27.97 -14.99 -0.52
N MET A 87 29.01 -14.15 -0.52
CA MET A 87 29.12 -12.96 -1.36
C MET A 87 30.56 -12.42 -1.43
N GLY A 88 30.75 -11.34 -2.19
CA GLY A 88 31.94 -10.48 -2.09
C GLY A 88 33.26 -11.10 -2.57
N SER A 89 34.35 -10.75 -1.88
CA SER A 89 35.73 -11.13 -2.22
C SER A 89 35.97 -12.64 -2.16
N LEU A 90 35.20 -13.37 -1.34
CA LEU A 90 35.27 -14.83 -1.21
C LEU A 90 34.96 -15.57 -2.52
N LYS A 91 34.21 -14.95 -3.44
CA LYS A 91 33.99 -15.49 -4.80
C LYS A 91 35.31 -15.73 -5.56
N ALA A 92 36.32 -14.91 -5.29
CA ALA A 92 37.63 -14.98 -5.91
C ALA A 92 38.70 -15.51 -4.95
N ILE A 93 38.31 -16.26 -3.90
CA ILE A 93 39.23 -16.77 -2.87
C ILE A 93 40.41 -17.58 -3.47
N HIS A 94 40.17 -18.26 -4.60
CA HIS A 94 41.20 -19.02 -5.32
C HIS A 94 42.41 -18.18 -5.74
N ARG A 95 42.26 -16.86 -5.91
CA ARG A 95 43.37 -15.96 -6.26
C ARG A 95 44.36 -15.74 -5.12
N HIS A 96 43.94 -16.04 -3.90
CA HIS A 96 44.76 -15.92 -2.68
C HIS A 96 45.41 -17.24 -2.28
N PHE A 97 45.20 -18.32 -3.04
CA PHE A 97 45.94 -19.57 -2.84
C PHE A 97 47.38 -19.38 -3.32
N ASP A 98 48.32 -19.60 -2.40
CA ASP A 98 49.76 -19.39 -2.59
C ASP A 98 50.45 -20.58 -3.27
N ARG A 99 49.72 -21.67 -3.53
CA ARG A 99 50.22 -22.92 -4.12
C ARG A 99 49.30 -23.39 -5.24
N ALA A 100 49.85 -24.18 -6.15
CA ALA A 100 49.06 -24.83 -7.19
C ALA A 100 48.11 -25.88 -6.57
N LEU A 101 46.84 -25.82 -6.96
CA LEU A 101 45.84 -26.80 -6.54
C LEU A 101 46.11 -28.14 -7.24
N SER A 102 46.27 -29.20 -6.46
CA SER A 102 46.34 -30.59 -6.97
C SER A 102 44.97 -31.23 -7.17
N THR A 103 43.93 -30.62 -6.61
CA THR A 103 42.56 -31.15 -6.58
C THR A 103 41.62 -30.18 -7.30
N PRO A 104 40.69 -30.66 -8.14
CA PRO A 104 39.66 -29.82 -8.76
C PRO A 104 38.83 -29.06 -7.71
N VAL A 105 38.69 -27.75 -7.88
CA VAL A 105 37.93 -26.87 -6.97
C VAL A 105 36.77 -26.23 -7.71
N THR A 106 35.57 -26.36 -7.17
CA THR A 106 34.37 -25.68 -7.65
C THR A 106 33.93 -24.63 -6.62
N ILE A 107 33.76 -23.38 -7.05
CA ILE A 107 33.28 -22.29 -6.18
C ILE A 107 31.85 -21.92 -6.60
N ILE A 108 30.90 -22.02 -5.66
CA ILE A 108 29.49 -21.66 -5.85
C ILE A 108 29.16 -20.48 -4.94
N ASN A 109 28.53 -19.46 -5.51
CA ASN A 109 28.15 -18.24 -4.79
C ASN A 109 26.71 -18.33 -4.29
N ASN A 110 26.34 -17.38 -3.42
CA ASN A 110 24.99 -17.23 -2.88
C ASN A 110 24.57 -18.44 -2.04
N VAL A 111 25.47 -18.89 -1.15
CA VAL A 111 25.20 -20.01 -0.26
C VAL A 111 24.00 -19.72 0.62
N SER A 112 23.11 -20.70 0.69
CA SER A 112 21.98 -20.78 1.60
C SER A 112 21.96 -22.20 2.18
N THR A 113 21.16 -22.41 3.23
CA THR A 113 20.92 -23.77 3.74
C THR A 113 20.33 -24.70 2.69
N SER A 114 19.44 -24.21 1.82
CA SER A 114 18.89 -25.03 0.72
C SER A 114 19.96 -25.42 -0.29
N MET A 115 20.87 -24.51 -0.64
CA MET A 115 22.00 -24.80 -1.52
C MET A 115 22.94 -25.85 -0.90
N ALA A 116 23.27 -25.70 0.38
CA ALA A 116 24.13 -26.65 1.09
C ALA A 116 23.50 -28.05 1.17
N LEU A 117 22.19 -28.14 1.42
CA LEU A 117 21.46 -29.42 1.40
C LEU A 117 21.47 -30.07 0.02
N TYR A 118 21.18 -29.31 -1.03
CA TYR A 118 21.22 -29.80 -2.41
C TYR A 118 22.60 -30.35 -2.77
N VAL A 119 23.66 -29.57 -2.52
CA VAL A 119 25.04 -29.98 -2.81
C VAL A 119 25.44 -31.20 -1.99
N GLY A 120 25.13 -31.21 -0.70
CA GLY A 120 25.48 -32.31 0.19
C GLY A 120 24.77 -33.61 -0.18
N GLU A 121 23.50 -33.55 -0.58
CA GLU A 121 22.76 -34.72 -1.05
C GLU A 121 23.38 -35.32 -2.31
N ARG A 122 23.78 -34.49 -3.28
CA ARG A 122 24.44 -34.96 -4.52
C ARG A 122 25.82 -35.54 -4.26
N ILE A 123 26.58 -34.96 -3.32
CA ILE A 123 27.86 -35.53 -2.86
C ILE A 123 27.63 -36.93 -2.27
N LEU A 124 26.61 -37.12 -1.43
CA LEU A 124 26.28 -38.43 -0.86
C LEU A 124 25.83 -39.45 -1.92
N GLN A 125 25.18 -38.99 -2.98
CA GLN A 125 24.80 -39.80 -4.13
C GLN A 125 25.99 -40.14 -5.05
N GLY A 126 27.17 -39.54 -4.84
CA GLY A 126 28.38 -39.81 -5.60
C GLY A 126 28.47 -39.08 -6.94
N HIS A 127 27.76 -37.97 -7.10
CA HIS A 127 27.84 -37.14 -8.31
C HIS A 127 29.19 -36.41 -8.40
N PHE A 128 29.66 -36.17 -9.63
CA PHE A 128 30.88 -35.40 -9.87
C PHE A 128 30.66 -33.91 -9.62
N ILE A 129 31.69 -33.20 -9.14
CA ILE A 129 31.55 -31.78 -8.76
C ILE A 129 31.13 -30.89 -9.94
N GLU A 130 31.54 -31.23 -11.17
CA GLU A 130 31.19 -30.51 -12.40
C GLU A 130 29.71 -30.70 -12.79
N GLU A 131 29.14 -31.87 -12.48
CA GLU A 131 27.72 -32.15 -12.70
C GLU A 131 26.89 -31.36 -11.71
N ILE A 132 27.28 -31.38 -10.43
CA ILE A 132 26.62 -30.61 -9.37
C ILE A 132 26.66 -29.11 -9.73
N ALA A 133 27.82 -28.58 -10.12
CA ALA A 133 27.98 -27.18 -10.50
C ALA A 133 27.07 -26.76 -11.67
N ARG A 134 26.89 -27.65 -12.66
CA ARG A 134 26.09 -27.38 -13.85
C ARG A 134 24.60 -27.37 -13.55
N ASP A 135 24.14 -28.23 -12.67
CA ASP A 135 22.72 -28.43 -12.39
C ASP A 135 22.14 -27.46 -11.35
N ILE A 136 22.99 -26.87 -10.49
CA ILE A 136 22.57 -25.95 -9.40
C ILE A 136 21.64 -24.84 -9.88
N ALA A 137 21.99 -24.14 -10.97
CA ALA A 137 21.23 -22.98 -11.42
C ALA A 137 19.81 -23.34 -11.89
N ARG A 138 19.61 -24.58 -12.32
CA ARG A 138 18.29 -25.11 -12.73
C ARG A 138 17.51 -25.65 -11.53
N ASP A 139 18.19 -26.35 -10.64
CA ASP A 139 17.55 -27.16 -9.60
C ASP A 139 17.28 -26.36 -8.29
N VAL A 140 17.94 -25.22 -8.08
CA VAL A 140 17.73 -24.34 -6.91
C VAL A 140 17.38 -22.91 -7.36
N PRO A 141 16.21 -22.70 -8.00
CA PRO A 141 15.78 -21.37 -8.43
C PRO A 141 15.38 -20.49 -7.23
N VAL A 142 15.42 -19.17 -7.41
CA VAL A 142 14.84 -18.22 -6.44
C VAL A 142 13.33 -18.24 -6.59
N GLU A 143 12.64 -18.80 -5.59
CA GLU A 143 11.18 -18.75 -5.50
C GLU A 143 10.72 -17.41 -4.93
N TYR A 144 9.70 -16.80 -5.53
CA TYR A 144 9.01 -15.64 -4.97
C TYR A 144 7.51 -15.85 -5.01
N GLN A 145 6.82 -15.35 -3.99
CA GLN A 145 5.36 -15.34 -3.93
C GLN A 145 4.89 -13.94 -3.56
N LEU A 146 4.03 -13.36 -4.39
CA LEU A 146 3.43 -12.06 -4.17
C LEU A 146 1.95 -12.24 -3.81
N TYR A 147 1.59 -11.90 -2.58
CA TYR A 147 0.21 -11.96 -2.10
C TYR A 147 -0.39 -10.56 -2.12
N TRP A 148 -1.41 -10.35 -2.97
CA TRP A 148 -2.25 -9.16 -2.92
C TRP A 148 -3.42 -9.37 -1.95
N PRO A 149 -3.80 -8.37 -1.15
CA PRO A 149 -4.97 -8.47 -0.28
C PRO A 149 -6.23 -8.74 -1.13
N LYS A 150 -6.95 -9.81 -0.81
CA LYS A 150 -8.23 -10.13 -1.47
C LYS A 150 -9.29 -9.10 -1.05
N SER A 151 -9.98 -8.59 -2.06
CA SER A 151 -11.00 -7.54 -2.05
C SER A 151 -11.90 -7.48 -0.81
N ASN A 152 -11.74 -6.42 -0.04
CA ASN A 152 -12.86 -5.64 0.48
C ASN A 152 -12.41 -4.18 0.52
N LYS A 153 -12.05 -3.62 -0.64
CA LYS A 153 -11.66 -2.21 -0.70
C LYS A 153 -12.87 -1.40 -0.20
N PRO A 154 -12.69 -0.46 0.75
CA PRO A 154 -13.77 0.43 1.12
C PRO A 154 -14.27 1.15 -0.15
N ARG A 155 -15.59 1.31 -0.25
CA ARG A 155 -16.21 2.01 -1.36
C ARG A 155 -15.94 3.50 -1.19
N ALA A 156 -15.59 4.19 -2.27
CA ALA A 156 -15.37 5.63 -2.20
C ALA A 156 -15.98 6.41 -3.36
N ILE A 157 -16.36 7.65 -3.07
CA ILE A 157 -16.67 8.68 -4.05
C ILE A 157 -15.54 9.70 -4.02
N LEU A 158 -14.92 9.95 -5.18
CA LEU A 158 -13.87 10.94 -5.28
C LEU A 158 -14.47 12.31 -5.56
N THR A 159 -13.91 13.34 -4.96
CA THR A 159 -14.31 14.73 -5.18
C THR A 159 -13.15 15.53 -5.76
N THR A 160 -13.40 16.27 -6.82
CA THR A 160 -12.37 17.06 -7.52
C THR A 160 -12.85 18.48 -7.75
N CYS A 161 -11.91 19.44 -7.71
CA CYS A 161 -12.21 20.83 -8.04
C CYS A 161 -11.09 21.41 -8.90
N ALA A 162 -11.47 22.19 -9.91
CA ALA A 162 -10.55 22.89 -10.81
C ALA A 162 -9.59 23.84 -10.06
N THR A 163 -10.05 24.44 -8.96
CA THR A 163 -9.30 25.43 -8.18
C THR A 163 -8.40 24.82 -7.10
N GLY A 164 -8.22 23.50 -7.11
CA GLY A 164 -7.30 22.77 -6.22
C GLY A 164 -7.99 22.09 -5.02
N ILE A 165 -7.17 21.35 -4.25
CA ILE A 165 -7.61 20.44 -3.17
C ILE A 165 -8.45 21.15 -2.11
N GLY A 166 -8.18 22.41 -1.76
CA GLY A 166 -8.90 23.12 -0.69
C GLY A 166 -10.41 23.23 -0.92
N VAL A 167 -10.83 23.49 -2.16
CA VAL A 167 -12.25 23.53 -2.53
C VAL A 167 -12.83 22.12 -2.67
N ALA A 168 -12.03 21.16 -3.15
CA ALA A 168 -12.42 19.76 -3.18
C ALA A 168 -12.68 19.19 -1.76
N THR A 169 -11.92 19.60 -0.74
CA THR A 169 -12.15 19.20 0.66
C THR A 169 -13.47 19.77 1.20
N ASN A 170 -13.84 21.00 0.82
CA ASN A 170 -15.14 21.55 1.20
C ASN A 170 -16.30 20.77 0.56
N LEU A 171 -16.15 20.40 -0.72
CA LEU A 171 -17.10 19.56 -1.43
C LEU A 171 -17.18 18.16 -0.81
N CYS A 172 -16.04 17.59 -0.44
CA CYS A 172 -15.94 16.33 0.28
C CYS A 172 -16.76 16.37 1.58
N ALA A 173 -16.57 17.38 2.42
CA ALA A 173 -17.28 17.52 3.69
C ALA A 173 -18.81 17.63 3.50
N LEU A 174 -19.26 18.35 2.47
CA LEU A 174 -20.67 18.48 2.11
C LEU A 174 -21.29 17.15 1.71
N LEU A 175 -20.59 16.40 0.85
CA LEU A 175 -21.06 15.11 0.37
C LEU A 175 -21.05 14.07 1.49
N SER A 176 -19.99 14.03 2.31
CA SER A 176 -19.94 13.16 3.50
C SER A 176 -21.09 13.43 4.47
N ALA A 177 -21.50 14.70 4.65
CA ALA A 177 -22.61 15.06 5.52
C ALA A 177 -24.00 14.73 4.92
N SER A 178 -24.06 14.48 3.62
CA SER A 178 -25.32 14.21 2.91
C SER A 178 -25.53 12.72 2.59
N ILE A 179 -24.48 11.91 2.67
CA ILE A 179 -24.51 10.46 2.46
C ILE A 179 -24.68 9.75 3.82
N PRO A 180 -25.71 8.90 3.99
CA PRO A 180 -25.91 8.13 5.21
C PRO A 180 -24.73 7.22 5.54
N GLN A 181 -24.28 7.22 6.80
CA GLN A 181 -23.17 6.39 7.27
C GLN A 181 -23.42 4.88 7.11
N ALA A 182 -24.69 4.46 7.10
CA ALA A 182 -25.11 3.06 6.91
C ALA A 182 -24.67 2.48 5.54
N LEU A 183 -24.26 3.32 4.59
CA LEU A 183 -23.81 2.90 3.27
C LEU A 183 -22.31 2.56 3.19
N GLU A 184 -21.54 2.89 4.23
CA GLU A 184 -20.09 2.62 4.31
C GLU A 184 -19.31 3.13 3.09
N ILE A 185 -19.68 4.33 2.60
CA ILE A 185 -19.03 4.99 1.46
C ILE A 185 -18.17 6.14 1.98
N ASP A 186 -16.87 6.05 1.74
CA ASP A 186 -15.94 7.14 2.01
C ASP A 186 -16.03 8.21 0.92
N VAL A 187 -15.96 9.48 1.29
CA VAL A 187 -15.78 10.57 0.33
C VAL A 187 -14.34 11.05 0.45
N VAL A 188 -13.62 11.11 -0.67
CA VAL A 188 -12.19 11.44 -0.68
C VAL A 188 -11.95 12.62 -1.62
N ALA A 189 -11.33 13.69 -1.12
CA ALA A 189 -10.88 14.80 -1.94
C ALA A 189 -9.59 14.43 -2.70
N CYS A 190 -9.57 14.72 -3.99
CA CYS A 190 -8.44 14.44 -4.87
C CYS A 190 -8.10 15.66 -5.73
N ASP A 191 -6.82 15.78 -6.07
CA ASP A 191 -6.37 16.81 -6.99
C ASP A 191 -6.77 16.46 -8.42
N TYR A 192 -7.38 17.42 -9.12
CA TYR A 192 -7.81 17.24 -10.50
C TYR A 192 -6.64 16.92 -11.44
N ALA A 193 -5.51 17.63 -11.32
CA ALA A 193 -4.36 17.45 -12.20
C ALA A 193 -3.72 16.07 -12.03
N MET A 194 -3.67 15.56 -10.79
CA MET A 194 -3.19 14.20 -10.52
C MET A 194 -4.12 13.15 -11.14
N LEU A 195 -5.44 13.28 -10.95
CA LEU A 195 -6.41 12.35 -11.53
C LEU A 195 -6.45 12.40 -13.06
N ALA A 196 -6.35 13.59 -13.67
CA ALA A 196 -6.36 13.75 -15.12
C ALA A 196 -5.10 13.17 -15.79
N ASN A 197 -3.94 13.33 -15.15
CA ASN A 197 -2.65 12.85 -15.67
C ASN A 197 -2.47 11.34 -15.45
N ASN A 198 -2.64 10.89 -14.21
CA ASN A 198 -2.28 9.52 -13.81
C ASN A 198 -3.48 8.55 -13.93
N LYS A 199 -4.71 9.07 -14.00
CA LYS A 199 -5.94 8.29 -14.21
C LYS A 199 -6.01 7.11 -13.23
N THR A 200 -6.20 5.89 -13.73
CA THR A 200 -6.33 4.68 -12.92
C THR A 200 -5.05 4.25 -12.19
N GLN A 201 -3.91 4.90 -12.46
CA GLN A 201 -2.64 4.64 -11.77
C GLN A 201 -2.50 5.39 -10.46
N GLU A 202 -3.45 6.29 -10.13
CA GLU A 202 -3.44 6.96 -8.84
C GLU A 202 -3.59 5.96 -7.68
N PRO A 203 -2.85 6.12 -6.57
CA PRO A 203 -2.90 5.22 -5.41
C PRO A 203 -4.31 5.04 -4.83
N VAL A 204 -5.19 6.02 -5.03
CA VAL A 204 -6.58 5.97 -4.59
C VAL A 204 -7.34 4.77 -5.19
N PHE A 205 -7.07 4.40 -6.45
CA PHE A 205 -7.70 3.25 -7.10
C PHE A 205 -7.14 1.90 -6.61
N MET A 206 -5.95 1.91 -6.01
CA MET A 206 -5.41 0.71 -5.34
C MET A 206 -6.05 0.51 -3.96
N ARG A 207 -6.39 1.61 -3.27
CA ARG A 207 -6.94 1.58 -1.90
C ARG A 207 -8.46 1.44 -1.84
N TYR A 208 -9.18 2.04 -2.78
CA TYR A 208 -10.64 2.13 -2.76
C TYR A 208 -11.28 1.46 -3.96
N ASP A 209 -12.52 1.00 -3.77
CA ASP A 209 -13.42 0.71 -4.88
C ASP A 209 -14.18 2.00 -5.24
N VAL A 210 -13.73 2.67 -6.29
CA VAL A 210 -14.22 4.00 -6.63
C VAL A 210 -15.53 3.89 -7.41
N LEU A 211 -16.62 4.29 -6.76
CA LEU A 211 -17.97 4.25 -7.32
C LEU A 211 -18.22 5.38 -8.34
N ALA A 212 -17.72 6.58 -8.04
CA ALA A 212 -17.95 7.78 -8.86
C ALA A 212 -16.91 8.87 -8.59
N ILE A 213 -16.82 9.82 -9.53
CA ILE A 213 -16.09 11.07 -9.36
C ILE A 213 -17.07 12.23 -9.46
N VAL A 214 -17.10 13.10 -8.45
CA VAL A 214 -17.93 14.31 -8.42
C VAL A 214 -17.03 15.54 -8.48
N GLY A 215 -17.27 16.44 -9.41
CA GLY A 215 -16.44 17.64 -9.49
C GLY A 215 -16.91 18.70 -10.46
N THR A 216 -16.15 19.79 -10.55
CA THR A 216 -16.43 20.88 -11.49
C THR A 216 -15.92 20.61 -12.90
N LEU A 217 -14.89 19.75 -13.03
CA LEU A 217 -14.31 19.34 -14.31
C LEU A 217 -14.22 17.82 -14.37
N ASP A 218 -14.42 17.26 -15.57
CA ASP A 218 -14.28 15.83 -15.85
C ASP A 218 -12.79 15.47 -16.03
N PRO A 219 -12.22 14.56 -15.21
CA PRO A 219 -10.86 14.05 -15.41
C PRO A 219 -10.75 13.01 -16.54
N HIS A 220 -11.87 12.67 -17.20
CA HIS A 220 -11.97 11.76 -18.35
C HIS A 220 -11.41 10.36 -18.09
N ILE A 221 -11.86 9.74 -16.98
CA ILE A 221 -11.49 8.37 -16.59
C ILE A 221 -12.61 7.42 -17.03
N ALA A 222 -12.39 6.69 -18.12
CA ALA A 222 -13.43 5.87 -18.76
C ALA A 222 -14.04 4.76 -17.88
N SER A 223 -13.29 4.28 -16.88
CA SER A 223 -13.72 3.18 -16.00
C SER A 223 -14.63 3.61 -14.85
N VAL A 224 -14.79 4.92 -14.62
CA VAL A 224 -15.53 5.46 -13.46
C VAL A 224 -16.50 6.55 -13.93
N PRO A 225 -17.77 6.53 -13.51
CA PRO A 225 -18.72 7.58 -13.89
C PRO A 225 -18.33 8.92 -13.25
N TRP A 226 -18.35 9.97 -14.06
CA TRP A 226 -18.19 11.35 -13.60
C TRP A 226 -19.56 12.05 -13.51
N ILE A 227 -19.75 12.83 -12.44
CA ILE A 227 -20.93 13.63 -12.19
C ILE A 227 -20.50 15.08 -11.96
N SER A 228 -21.07 16.00 -12.73
CA SER A 228 -20.83 17.42 -12.52
C SER A 228 -21.50 17.89 -11.22
N LEU A 229 -20.83 18.79 -10.50
CA LEU A 229 -21.40 19.40 -9.30
C LEU A 229 -22.73 20.11 -9.59
N ASP A 230 -22.85 20.80 -10.72
CA ASP A 230 -24.05 21.53 -11.10
C ASP A 230 -25.24 20.58 -11.37
N SER A 231 -24.99 19.45 -12.01
CA SER A 231 -26.00 18.39 -12.21
C SER A 231 -26.48 17.79 -10.89
N LEU A 232 -25.58 17.69 -9.91
CA LEU A 232 -25.92 17.18 -8.58
C LEU A 232 -26.83 18.18 -7.81
N ILE A 233 -26.59 19.49 -7.95
CA ILE A 233 -27.34 20.54 -7.25
C ILE A 233 -28.68 20.86 -7.94
N SER A 234 -28.74 20.83 -9.27
CA SER A 234 -29.97 21.11 -10.04
C SER A 234 -31.03 20.02 -9.91
N GLY A 235 -30.66 18.83 -9.40
CA GLY A 235 -31.58 17.72 -9.20
C GLY A 235 -31.84 16.86 -10.44
N GLU A 236 -31.34 17.26 -11.61
CA GLU A 236 -31.24 16.39 -12.79
C GLU A 236 -30.32 15.19 -12.53
N GLY A 237 -29.42 15.33 -11.56
CA GLY A 237 -28.57 14.27 -11.01
C GLY A 237 -29.31 13.12 -10.34
N ASN A 238 -30.63 13.18 -10.13
CA ASN A 238 -31.38 12.08 -9.51
C ASN A 238 -31.25 10.76 -10.28
N HIS A 239 -31.16 10.81 -11.62
CA HIS A 239 -30.89 9.62 -12.44
C HIS A 239 -29.47 9.06 -12.20
N TYR A 240 -28.48 9.92 -11.98
CA TYR A 240 -27.11 9.51 -11.68
C TYR A 240 -26.98 8.97 -10.26
N LEU A 241 -27.64 9.59 -9.27
CA LEU A 241 -27.74 9.08 -7.91
C LEU A 241 -28.46 7.73 -7.87
N MET A 242 -29.54 7.56 -8.63
CA MET A 242 -30.20 6.26 -8.83
C MET A 242 -29.27 5.22 -9.43
N ARG A 243 -28.44 5.59 -10.40
CA ARG A 243 -27.47 4.68 -11.01
C ARG A 243 -26.32 4.32 -10.08
N LEU A 244 -25.89 5.22 -9.21
CA LEU A 244 -24.81 5.01 -8.25
C LEU A 244 -25.23 4.25 -6.99
N PHE A 245 -26.37 4.64 -6.43
CA PHE A 245 -26.87 4.12 -5.16
C PHE A 245 -27.98 3.10 -5.32
N GLY A 246 -28.62 2.96 -6.48
CA GLY A 246 -29.76 2.04 -6.67
C GLY A 246 -29.39 0.56 -6.60
N SER A 247 -28.11 0.20 -6.78
CA SER A 247 -27.62 -1.16 -6.49
C SER A 247 -27.29 -1.37 -5.00
N LEU A 248 -27.27 -0.29 -4.21
CA LEU A 248 -26.83 -0.27 -2.82
C LEU A 248 -28.00 0.01 -1.84
N THR A 249 -29.07 0.68 -2.29
CA THR A 249 -30.14 1.23 -1.45
C THR A 249 -31.51 1.16 -2.13
N THR A 250 -32.59 1.42 -1.39
CA THR A 250 -33.95 1.52 -1.98
C THR A 250 -34.18 2.86 -2.68
N PRO A 251 -35.16 2.97 -3.60
CA PRO A 251 -35.47 4.21 -4.30
C PRO A 251 -35.84 5.38 -3.36
N GLU A 252 -36.51 5.08 -2.25
CA GLU A 252 -36.91 6.06 -1.24
C GLU A 252 -35.68 6.63 -0.51
N GLN A 253 -34.68 5.79 -0.21
CA GLN A 253 -33.44 6.21 0.45
C GLN A 253 -32.61 7.13 -0.46
N VAL A 254 -32.58 6.88 -1.76
CA VAL A 254 -31.89 7.80 -2.70
C VAL A 254 -32.61 9.14 -2.78
N ALA A 255 -33.95 9.15 -2.74
CA ALA A 255 -34.71 10.41 -2.70
C ALA A 255 -34.42 11.21 -1.42
N GLU A 256 -34.25 10.53 -0.29
CA GLU A 256 -33.81 11.14 0.97
C GLU A 256 -32.39 11.71 0.85
N ILE A 257 -31.43 10.95 0.29
CA ILE A 257 -30.06 11.42 0.01
C ILE A 257 -30.09 12.68 -0.86
N ASN A 258 -30.90 12.69 -1.91
CA ASN A 258 -31.04 13.84 -2.81
C ASN A 258 -31.60 15.07 -2.08
N ASN A 259 -32.62 14.91 -1.24
CA ASN A 259 -33.16 16.00 -0.43
C ASN A 259 -32.13 16.53 0.57
N LEU A 260 -31.35 15.65 1.22
CA LEU A 260 -30.28 16.03 2.13
C LEU A 260 -29.15 16.78 1.42
N LEU A 261 -28.75 16.33 0.22
CA LEU A 261 -27.80 17.03 -0.63
C LEU A 261 -28.30 18.46 -0.92
N LEU A 262 -29.52 18.59 -1.47
CA LEU A 262 -30.11 19.89 -1.79
C LEU A 262 -30.17 20.82 -0.59
N LYS A 263 -30.58 20.28 0.57
CA LYS A 263 -30.65 21.01 1.83
C LYS A 263 -29.26 21.49 2.29
N ASN A 264 -28.26 20.61 2.32
CA ASN A 264 -26.90 20.94 2.76
C ASN A 264 -26.19 21.92 1.82
N PHE A 265 -26.37 21.78 0.50
CA PHE A 265 -25.86 22.75 -0.47
C PHE A 265 -26.56 24.11 -0.34
N SER A 266 -27.88 24.13 -0.16
CA SER A 266 -28.63 25.36 0.07
C SER A 266 -28.25 26.04 1.39
N LEU A 267 -28.10 25.26 2.47
CA LEU A 267 -27.61 25.71 3.79
C LEU A 267 -26.30 26.46 3.68
N ARG A 268 -25.29 25.88 3.00
CA ARG A 268 -24.01 26.57 2.85
C ARG A 268 -24.12 27.87 2.07
N ARG A 269 -24.86 27.88 0.97
CA ARG A 269 -25.05 29.11 0.17
C ARG A 269 -25.78 30.20 0.97
N VAL A 270 -26.72 29.80 1.83
CA VAL A 270 -27.42 30.71 2.73
C VAL A 270 -26.52 31.20 3.86
N ILE A 271 -25.66 30.35 4.45
CA ILE A 271 -24.65 30.71 5.45
C ILE A 271 -23.67 31.76 4.93
N GLU A 272 -23.29 31.70 3.66
CA GLU A 272 -22.42 32.73 3.05
C GLU A 272 -23.13 34.06 2.83
N SER A 273 -24.47 34.08 2.79
CA SER A 273 -25.28 35.27 2.51
C SER A 273 -25.97 35.90 3.73
N VAL A 274 -26.10 35.15 4.82
CA VAL A 274 -26.84 35.54 6.04
C VAL A 274 -25.85 35.73 7.18
N THR A 275 -25.96 36.84 7.90
CA THR A 275 -24.99 37.27 8.93
C THR A 275 -25.55 37.26 10.35
N ILE A 276 -26.88 37.35 10.52
CA ILE A 276 -27.51 37.62 11.83
C ILE A 276 -28.26 36.40 12.38
N LEU A 277 -28.89 35.59 11.53
CA LEU A 277 -29.79 34.51 11.95
C LEU A 277 -29.10 33.14 12.00
N ASP A 278 -29.63 32.26 12.85
CA ASP A 278 -29.31 30.83 12.85
C ASP A 278 -29.86 30.18 11.58
N THR A 279 -28.99 30.05 10.59
CA THR A 279 -29.27 29.55 9.23
C THR A 279 -29.86 28.15 9.22
N SER A 280 -29.52 27.31 10.20
CA SER A 280 -30.05 25.95 10.32
C SER A 280 -31.55 25.95 10.64
N LYS A 281 -31.98 26.83 11.57
CA LYS A 281 -33.38 26.98 11.96
C LYS A 281 -34.20 27.62 10.84
N VAL A 282 -33.65 28.66 10.21
CA VAL A 282 -34.32 29.35 9.10
C VAL A 282 -34.61 28.37 7.97
N ILE A 283 -33.63 27.58 7.54
CA ILE A 283 -33.84 26.63 6.44
C ILE A 283 -34.81 25.51 6.80
N ASN A 284 -34.78 24.99 8.04
CA ASN A 284 -35.79 24.02 8.48
C ASN A 284 -37.22 24.60 8.42
N HIS A 285 -37.40 25.87 8.78
CA HIS A 285 -38.70 26.54 8.65
C HIS A 285 -39.10 26.78 7.20
N VAL A 286 -38.16 27.16 6.33
CA VAL A 286 -38.42 27.30 4.89
C VAL A 286 -38.76 25.95 4.26
N GLU A 287 -38.12 24.87 4.69
CA GLU A 287 -38.40 23.49 4.24
C GLU A 287 -39.82 23.07 4.62
N GLN A 288 -40.21 23.26 5.88
CA GLN A 288 -41.59 22.99 6.34
C GLN A 288 -42.63 23.81 5.57
N PHE A 289 -42.31 25.08 5.29
CA PHE A 289 -43.17 25.94 4.46
C PHE A 289 -43.31 25.40 3.03
N LEU A 290 -42.20 25.02 2.39
CA LEU A 290 -42.20 24.48 1.03
C LEU A 290 -42.97 23.15 0.96
N LEU A 291 -42.75 22.23 1.90
CA LEU A 291 -43.50 20.97 1.97
C LEU A 291 -45.01 21.22 2.13
N ARG A 292 -45.40 22.17 2.98
CA ARG A 292 -46.81 22.54 3.17
C ARG A 292 -47.40 23.21 1.93
N TYR A 293 -46.62 24.05 1.24
CA TYR A 293 -47.02 24.68 -0.01
C TYR A 293 -47.24 23.65 -1.12
N GLU A 294 -46.31 22.72 -1.31
CA GLU A 294 -46.44 21.63 -2.30
C GLU A 294 -47.70 20.79 -2.03
N HIS A 295 -47.98 20.49 -0.76
CA HIS A 295 -49.16 19.73 -0.36
C HIS A 295 -50.47 20.48 -0.62
N LEU A 296 -50.55 21.77 -0.28
CA LEU A 296 -51.77 22.57 -0.44
C LEU A 296 -52.03 22.99 -1.90
N ALA A 297 -50.97 23.25 -2.67
CA ALA A 297 -51.07 23.67 -4.06
C ALA A 297 -51.22 22.48 -5.03
N GLY A 298 -50.92 21.25 -4.58
CA GLY A 298 -50.93 20.06 -5.44
C GLY A 298 -49.87 20.09 -6.55
N VAL A 299 -48.81 20.87 -6.37
CA VAL A 299 -47.73 21.06 -7.36
C VAL A 299 -46.41 20.69 -6.70
N THR A 300 -45.56 19.96 -7.43
CA THR A 300 -44.17 19.73 -7.05
C THR A 300 -43.28 20.85 -7.59
N VAL A 301 -42.50 21.46 -6.71
CA VAL A 301 -41.54 22.51 -7.06
C VAL A 301 -40.25 21.85 -7.54
N SER A 302 -39.73 22.27 -8.70
CA SER A 302 -38.45 21.77 -9.21
C SER A 302 -37.31 22.10 -8.25
N ASN A 303 -36.27 21.26 -8.24
CA ASN A 303 -35.14 21.41 -7.32
C ASN A 303 -34.42 22.75 -7.51
N GLU A 304 -34.24 23.23 -8.75
CA GLU A 304 -33.72 24.57 -9.04
C GLU A 304 -34.53 25.69 -8.37
N ARG A 305 -35.87 25.59 -8.43
CA ARG A 305 -36.76 26.56 -7.78
C ARG A 305 -36.73 26.40 -6.27
N LYS A 306 -36.60 25.18 -5.73
CA LYS A 306 -36.42 24.95 -4.29
C LYS A 306 -35.16 25.63 -3.77
N VAL A 307 -34.01 25.44 -4.44
CA VAL A 307 -32.75 26.11 -4.07
C VAL A 307 -32.90 27.63 -4.12
N ALA A 308 -33.50 28.17 -5.18
CA ALA A 308 -33.76 29.61 -5.30
C ALA A 308 -34.67 30.12 -4.16
N LEU A 309 -35.74 29.40 -3.83
CA LEU A 309 -36.65 29.74 -2.74
C LEU A 309 -35.97 29.65 -1.39
N TYR A 310 -35.15 28.63 -1.13
CA TYR A 310 -34.35 28.53 0.09
C TYR A 310 -33.48 29.76 0.29
N VAL A 311 -32.78 30.21 -0.76
CA VAL A 311 -31.94 31.42 -0.70
C VAL A 311 -32.78 32.68 -0.53
N HIS A 312 -33.75 32.91 -1.41
CA HIS A 312 -34.50 34.17 -1.42
C HIS A 312 -35.40 34.35 -0.20
N ILE A 313 -36.03 33.28 0.30
CA ILE A 313 -36.86 33.34 1.52
C ILE A 313 -35.97 33.52 2.75
N SER A 314 -34.82 32.85 2.83
CA SER A 314 -33.89 33.04 3.95
C SER A 314 -33.38 34.48 4.01
N CYS A 315 -32.99 35.06 2.88
CA CYS A 315 -32.60 36.47 2.79
C CYS A 315 -33.76 37.43 3.10
N LEU A 316 -34.99 37.08 2.71
CA LEU A 316 -36.18 37.88 3.04
C LEU A 316 -36.45 37.86 4.55
N ILE A 317 -36.41 36.69 5.19
CA ILE A 317 -36.59 36.54 6.65
C ILE A 317 -35.54 37.37 7.39
N GLU A 318 -34.29 37.34 6.95
CA GLU A 318 -33.25 38.16 7.56
C GLU A 318 -33.49 39.67 7.41
N ARG A 319 -33.99 40.12 6.25
CA ARG A 319 -34.35 41.53 6.06
C ARG A 319 -35.57 41.96 6.88
N LEU A 320 -36.49 41.04 7.14
CA LEU A 320 -37.73 41.31 7.89
C LEU A 320 -37.53 41.30 9.42
N ILE A 321 -36.41 40.76 9.91
CA ILE A 321 -36.04 40.80 11.33
C ILE A 321 -34.97 41.90 11.49
N PRO A 322 -35.37 43.19 11.67
CA PRO A 322 -34.39 44.23 11.94
C PRO A 322 -33.66 43.94 13.26
N PRO A 323 -32.37 44.33 13.39
CA PRO A 323 -31.68 44.25 14.66
C PRO A 323 -32.47 45.05 15.69
N CYS A 324 -32.96 44.37 16.72
CA CYS A 324 -33.73 44.96 17.79
C CYS A 324 -32.87 46.02 18.50
N ARG A 325 -33.03 47.30 18.15
CA ARG A 325 -32.30 48.43 18.77
C ARG A 325 -33.17 49.51 19.39
N TYR A 326 -34.50 49.36 19.40
CA TYR A 326 -35.39 50.34 20.03
C TYR A 326 -36.58 49.64 20.71
N TYR A 327 -36.38 49.14 21.93
CA TYR A 327 -37.45 48.99 22.94
C TYR A 327 -36.85 48.85 24.36
N CYS A 328 -35.80 49.62 24.68
CA CYS A 328 -35.19 49.60 26.02
C CYS A 328 -34.98 51.00 26.64
N LEU A 329 -35.65 52.06 26.17
CA LEU A 329 -35.35 53.44 26.62
C LEU A 329 -36.54 54.29 27.11
N GLU A 330 -37.74 53.73 27.31
CA GLU A 330 -38.89 54.54 27.78
C GLU A 330 -39.50 54.13 29.13
N TRP A 331 -38.75 53.41 29.98
CA TRP A 331 -39.18 53.11 31.36
C TRP A 331 -38.20 53.57 32.46
N ALA A 332 -37.23 54.44 32.14
CA ALA A 332 -36.22 54.89 33.11
C ALA A 332 -36.20 56.42 33.36
N THR A 333 -37.20 57.19 32.92
CA THR A 333 -37.20 58.66 33.04
C THR A 333 -38.46 59.26 33.67
N VAL A 334 -39.11 58.54 34.60
CA VAL A 334 -40.07 59.16 35.54
C VAL A 334 -39.94 58.53 36.95
N SER A 335 -38.79 58.71 37.59
CA SER A 335 -38.66 58.70 39.06
C SER A 335 -37.23 59.02 39.48
N GLY A 336 -36.99 60.26 39.94
CA GLY A 336 -35.71 60.58 40.59
C GLY A 336 -35.30 62.04 40.54
N THR A 337 -36.08 62.93 41.14
CA THR A 337 -35.59 64.24 41.62
C THR A 337 -35.12 64.10 43.07
N GLY A 338 -33.91 64.60 43.38
CA GLY A 338 -33.39 64.80 44.74
C GLY A 338 -32.01 64.17 44.94
N THR A 339 -30.91 64.96 44.88
CA THR A 339 -30.10 65.41 46.04
C THR A 339 -29.46 64.24 46.81
N GLU A 340 -28.14 64.12 47.05
CA GLU A 340 -27.14 65.13 47.40
C GLU A 340 -25.73 64.49 47.49
N SER A 341 -24.70 65.29 47.22
CA SER A 341 -23.34 65.37 47.81
C SER A 341 -22.46 64.14 48.19
N ALA A 342 -21.22 64.22 47.67
CA ALA A 342 -19.94 64.26 48.41
C ALA A 342 -19.17 62.98 48.82
N THR A 343 -17.96 62.90 48.25
CA THR A 343 -16.63 62.55 48.84
C THR A 343 -16.34 61.15 49.38
N GLY A 344 -15.18 60.61 48.93
CA GLY A 344 -14.28 59.83 49.79
C GLY A 344 -13.87 58.44 49.29
N SER A 345 -12.62 58.36 48.81
CA SER A 345 -11.63 57.27 49.02
C SER A 345 -12.12 55.83 49.30
N VAL A 346 -11.73 54.86 48.46
CA VAL A 346 -10.50 54.02 48.52
C VAL A 346 -10.28 53.40 47.15
#